data_AF-A0A2G6IMH7-F1
#
_entry.id   AF-A0A2G6IMH7-F1
#
_cell.length_a   1.000
_cell.length_b   1.000
_cell.length_c   1.000
_cell.angle_alpha   90.00
_cell.angle_beta   90.00
_cell.angle_gamma   90.00
#
_symmetry.space_group_name_H-M   'P 1'
#
loop_
_entity.id
_entity.type
_entity.pdbx_description
1 polymer ?
#
loop_
_entity_poly.entity_id
_entity_poly.type
_entity_poly.pdbx_seq_one_letter_code
_entity_poly.pdbx_strand_id
1 'polypeptide(L)'
;MIGDPDNPEDRAEMRSYSPINHVENIVAPVFLAHGINDRVVDRADTERMARRLAELGKVHEVHYYEREGHGWHRWQTRVRFFRSLEEFLATHLGGRSGGFDYVEIGARYLFP
;
A
#
# COMPACT_ATOMS: atom_id res chain seq x y z
N MET A 1 -7.35 -20.72 -4.50
CA MET A 1 -5.89 -20.53 -4.37
C MET A 1 -5.34 -20.21 -5.75
N ILE A 2 -4.25 -19.43 -5.82
CA ILE A 2 -3.63 -18.95 -7.07
C ILE A 2 -2.75 -20.06 -7.72
N GLY A 3 -2.41 -21.11 -6.99
CA GLY A 3 -1.65 -22.28 -7.44
C GLY A 3 -1.09 -23.04 -6.23
N ASP A 4 -0.53 -24.23 -6.46
CA ASP A 4 0.24 -24.99 -5.46
C ASP A 4 1.75 -24.67 -5.58
N PRO A 5 2.39 -24.03 -4.59
CA PRO A 5 3.82 -23.72 -4.66
C PRO A 5 4.73 -24.95 -4.69
N ASP A 6 4.26 -26.12 -4.22
CA ASP A 6 5.03 -27.36 -4.23
C ASP A 6 4.99 -28.02 -5.62
N ASN A 7 3.95 -27.76 -6.42
CA ASN A 7 3.88 -28.17 -7.82
C ASN A 7 4.79 -27.27 -8.71
N PRO A 8 5.76 -27.84 -9.46
CA PRO A 8 6.65 -27.06 -10.31
C PRO A 8 5.98 -26.23 -11.42
N GLU A 9 4.90 -26.73 -12.01
CA GLU A 9 4.17 -26.05 -13.10
C GLU A 9 3.41 -24.85 -12.55
N ASP A 10 2.59 -25.06 -11.52
CA ASP A 10 1.88 -23.99 -10.79
C ASP A 10 2.87 -22.95 -10.26
N ARG A 11 4.01 -23.38 -9.68
CA ARG A 11 5.03 -22.46 -9.19
C ARG A 11 5.64 -21.61 -10.31
N ALA A 12 5.83 -22.17 -11.51
CA ALA A 12 6.29 -21.42 -12.67
C ALA A 12 5.25 -20.39 -13.11
N GLU A 13 3.98 -20.79 -13.15
CA GLU A 13 2.86 -19.90 -13.48
C GLU A 13 2.70 -18.78 -12.45
N MET A 14 2.68 -19.09 -11.16
CA MET A 14 2.61 -18.11 -10.06
C MET A 14 3.74 -17.07 -10.14
N ARG A 15 4.97 -17.50 -10.45
CA ARG A 15 6.10 -16.57 -10.68
C ARG A 15 5.87 -15.67 -11.89
N SER A 16 5.26 -16.19 -12.95
CA SER A 16 5.00 -15.44 -14.18
C SER A 16 4.03 -14.27 -13.96
N TYR A 17 3.10 -14.38 -13.00
CA TYR A 17 2.14 -13.32 -12.69
C TYR A 17 2.48 -12.50 -11.43
N SER A 18 3.48 -12.91 -10.65
CA SER A 18 3.82 -12.22 -9.40
C SER A 18 4.29 -10.79 -9.67
N PRO A 19 3.62 -9.74 -9.14
CA PRO A 19 3.96 -8.35 -9.43
C PRO A 19 5.40 -7.97 -9.08
N ILE A 20 5.98 -8.61 -8.06
CA ILE A 20 7.36 -8.35 -7.64
C ILE A 20 8.40 -8.70 -8.71
N ASN A 21 8.06 -9.60 -9.64
CA ASN A 21 8.95 -10.02 -10.72
C ASN A 21 8.87 -9.09 -11.95
N HIS A 22 8.04 -8.05 -11.90
CA HIS A 22 7.77 -7.15 -13.03
C HIS A 22 7.87 -5.66 -12.65
N VAL A 23 8.53 -5.34 -11.53
CA VAL A 23 8.61 -3.97 -10.98
C VAL A 23 9.31 -3.01 -11.95
N GLU A 24 10.23 -3.51 -12.77
CA GLU A 24 10.88 -2.75 -13.83
C GLU A 24 9.89 -2.14 -14.83
N ASN A 25 8.76 -2.82 -15.07
CA ASN A 25 7.72 -2.40 -16.01
C ASN A 25 6.77 -1.35 -15.41
N ILE A 26 6.85 -1.08 -14.10
CA ILE A 26 6.02 -0.06 -13.45
C ILE A 26 6.53 1.32 -13.88
N VAL A 27 5.66 2.08 -14.55
CA VAL A 27 5.93 3.46 -14.98
C VAL A 27 5.12 4.49 -14.19
N ALA A 28 4.00 4.09 -13.62
CA ALA A 28 3.15 4.96 -12.82
C ALA A 28 3.67 5.07 -11.38
N PRO A 29 3.45 6.21 -10.70
CA PRO A 29 3.64 6.32 -9.26
C PRO A 29 2.83 5.25 -8.50
N VAL A 30 3.40 4.70 -7.42
CA VAL A 30 2.76 3.63 -6.63
C VAL A 30 2.48 4.07 -5.20
N PHE A 31 1.24 3.90 -4.76
CA PHE A 31 0.84 4.10 -3.36
C PHE A 31 0.68 2.74 -2.67
N LEU A 32 1.54 2.45 -1.70
CA LEU A 32 1.47 1.24 -0.88
C LEU A 32 0.88 1.56 0.49
N ALA A 33 -0.09 0.76 0.95
CA ALA A 33 -0.69 0.90 2.28
C ALA A 33 -0.86 -0.47 2.93
N HIS A 34 -0.50 -0.58 4.21
CA HIS A 34 -0.53 -1.87 4.92
C HIS A 34 -0.85 -1.70 6.41
N GLY A 35 -1.73 -2.55 6.96
CA GLY A 35 -2.00 -2.60 8.40
C GLY A 35 -0.98 -3.50 9.11
N ILE A 36 -0.31 -3.01 10.15
CA ILE A 36 0.79 -3.73 10.81
C ILE A 36 0.35 -5.08 11.42
N ASN A 37 -0.92 -5.23 11.77
CA ASN A 37 -1.47 -6.45 12.34
C ASN A 37 -2.26 -7.27 11.31
N ASP A 38 -1.98 -7.11 10.01
CA ASP A 38 -2.60 -7.93 8.98
C ASP A 38 -2.20 -9.40 9.18
N ARG A 39 -3.21 -10.27 9.32
CA ARG A 39 -3.04 -11.73 9.50
C ARG A 39 -3.36 -12.51 8.22
N VAL A 40 -3.81 -11.81 7.17
CA VAL A 40 -4.16 -12.37 5.88
C VAL A 40 -2.97 -12.24 4.92
N VAL A 41 -2.32 -11.08 4.91
CA VAL A 41 -1.15 -10.80 4.07
C VAL A 41 -0.01 -10.28 4.94
N ASP A 42 1.19 -10.84 4.77
CA ASP A 42 2.36 -10.43 5.54
C ASP A 42 2.88 -9.06 5.09
N ARG A 43 3.22 -8.18 6.04
CA ARG A 43 3.87 -6.89 5.81
C ARG A 43 5.13 -7.00 4.95
N ALA A 44 5.84 -8.13 5.04
CA ALA A 44 7.03 -8.41 4.26
C ALA A 44 6.79 -8.31 2.74
N ASP A 45 5.57 -8.57 2.25
CA ASP A 45 5.25 -8.40 0.84
C ASP A 45 5.26 -6.93 0.41
N THR A 46 4.67 -6.06 1.22
CA THR A 46 4.71 -4.61 1.00
C THR A 46 6.13 -4.07 1.13
N GLU A 47 6.89 -4.49 2.15
CA GLU A 47 8.29 -4.10 2.32
C GLU A 47 9.16 -4.50 1.13
N ARG A 48 8.96 -5.72 0.60
CA ARG A 48 9.71 -6.22 -0.56
C ARG A 48 9.41 -5.38 -1.80
N MET A 49 8.14 -5.06 -2.05
CA MET A 49 7.74 -4.19 -3.16
C MET A 49 8.31 -2.78 -3.02
N ALA A 50 8.17 -2.16 -1.85
CA ALA A 50 8.70 -0.82 -1.56
C ALA A 50 10.22 -0.74 -1.80
N ARG A 51 10.97 -1.72 -1.28
CA ARG A 51 12.42 -1.79 -1.44
C ARG A 51 12.82 -1.91 -2.91
N ARG A 52 12.11 -2.76 -3.67
CA ARG A 52 12.38 -2.95 -5.10
C ARG A 52 12.04 -1.70 -5.94
N LEU A 53 10.95 -1.02 -5.62
CA LEU A 53 10.60 0.27 -6.23
C LEU A 53 11.69 1.32 -5.96
N ALA A 54 12.19 1.40 -4.72
CA ALA A 54 13.25 2.31 -4.33
C ALA A 54 14.59 2.02 -5.05
N GLU A 55 15.00 0.76 -5.12
CA GLU A 55 16.21 0.33 -5.85
C GLU A 55 16.19 0.73 -7.33
N LEU A 56 15.01 0.73 -7.94
CA LEU A 56 14.79 1.09 -9.34
C LEU A 56 14.46 2.58 -9.54
N GLY A 57 14.50 3.39 -8.49
CA GLY A 57 14.20 4.83 -8.56
C GLY A 57 12.76 5.14 -8.97
N LYS A 58 11.81 4.22 -8.74
CA LYS A 58 10.39 4.41 -9.07
C LYS A 58 9.73 5.33 -8.06
N VAL A 59 8.85 6.21 -8.52
CA VAL A 59 8.06 7.10 -7.63
C VAL A 59 7.10 6.25 -6.82
N HIS A 60 7.19 6.30 -5.50
CA HIS A 60 6.29 5.55 -4.63
C HIS A 60 6.17 6.17 -3.25
N GLU A 61 5.05 5.86 -2.59
CA GLU A 61 4.80 6.14 -1.17
C GLU A 61 4.45 4.85 -0.44
N VAL A 62 4.79 4.79 0.84
CA VAL A 62 4.49 3.63 1.70
C VAL A 62 3.90 4.10 3.02
N HIS A 63 2.71 3.62 3.33
CA HIS A 63 1.94 4.00 4.51
C HIS A 63 1.65 2.78 5.37
N TYR A 64 2.10 2.80 6.62
CA TYR A 64 1.85 1.74 7.59
C TYR A 64 0.88 2.20 8.69
N TYR A 65 -0.07 1.33 9.04
CA TYR A 65 -1.09 1.63 10.04
C TYR A 65 -1.00 0.65 11.22
N GLU A 66 -0.42 1.11 12.34
CA GLU A 66 0.00 0.27 13.48
C GLU A 66 -1.11 -0.57 14.14
N ARG A 67 -2.35 -0.09 14.10
CA ARG A 67 -3.48 -0.70 14.82
C ARG A 67 -4.52 -1.32 13.90
N GLU A 68 -4.16 -1.50 12.64
CA GLU A 68 -5.03 -2.07 11.62
C GLU A 68 -4.50 -3.42 11.14
N GLY A 69 -5.42 -4.23 10.63
CA GLY A 69 -5.11 -5.48 9.94
C GLY A 69 -5.32 -5.34 8.43
N HIS A 70 -5.97 -6.33 7.82
CA HIS A 70 -6.23 -6.37 6.38
C HIS A 70 -7.11 -5.23 5.84
N GLY A 71 -7.84 -4.54 6.71
CA GLY A 71 -8.66 -3.39 6.34
C GLY A 71 -8.75 -2.38 7.47
N TRP A 72 -9.28 -1.20 7.15
CA TRP A 72 -9.34 -0.05 8.06
C TRP A 72 -10.60 -0.10 8.92
N HIS A 73 -10.45 -0.42 10.20
CA HIS A 73 -11.56 -0.51 11.16
C HIS A 73 -11.78 0.81 11.89
N ARG A 74 -10.70 1.50 12.26
CA ARG A 74 -10.79 2.76 13.01
C ARG A 74 -11.10 3.91 12.06
N TRP A 75 -12.03 4.78 12.47
CA TRP A 75 -12.37 5.95 11.67
C TRP A 75 -11.16 6.89 11.49
N GLN A 76 -10.28 6.97 12.49
CA GLN A 76 -9.05 7.75 12.43
C GLN A 76 -8.14 7.27 11.29
N THR A 77 -7.95 5.95 11.19
CA THR A 77 -7.15 5.36 10.11
C THR A 77 -7.81 5.63 8.76
N ARG A 78 -9.14 5.48 8.66
CA ARG A 78 -9.86 5.76 7.40
C ARG A 78 -9.62 7.20 6.95
N VAL A 79 -9.77 8.17 7.84
CA VAL A 79 -9.51 9.58 7.54
C VAL A 79 -8.07 9.76 7.07
N ARG A 80 -7.08 9.27 7.83
CA ARG A 80 -5.66 9.38 7.45
C ARG A 80 -5.36 8.72 6.10
N PHE A 81 -5.87 7.52 5.87
CA PHE A 81 -5.69 6.77 4.63
C PHE A 81 -6.28 7.50 3.43
N PHE A 82 -7.54 7.93 3.51
CA PHE A 82 -8.20 8.60 2.40
C PHE A 82 -7.59 9.97 2.12
N ARG A 83 -7.07 10.68 3.14
CA ARG A 83 -6.35 11.94 2.95
C ARG A 83 -5.02 11.75 2.23
N SER A 84 -4.21 10.80 2.66
CA SER A 84 -2.95 10.47 1.96
C SER A 84 -3.21 9.97 0.54
N LEU A 85 -4.25 9.16 0.33
CA LEU A 85 -4.63 8.70 -1.01
C LEU A 85 -5.12 9.84 -1.90
N GLU A 86 -5.96 10.73 -1.37
CA GLU A 86 -6.45 11.91 -2.08
C GLU A 86 -5.30 12.83 -2.52
N GLU A 87 -4.34 13.11 -1.62
CA GLU A 87 -3.18 13.94 -1.90
C GLU A 87 -2.24 13.30 -2.94
N PHE A 88 -2.00 11.98 -2.83
CA PHE A 88 -1.24 11.22 -3.81
C PHE A 88 -1.88 11.30 -5.21
N LEU A 89 -3.19 11.05 -5.30
CA LEU A 89 -3.92 11.11 -6.56
C LEU A 89 -3.94 12.53 -7.13
N ALA A 90 -4.18 13.56 -6.31
CA ALA A 90 -4.15 14.95 -6.75
C ALA A 90 -2.76 15.36 -7.29
N THR A 91 -1.69 14.87 -6.66
CA THR A 91 -0.31 15.13 -7.08
C THR A 91 0.03 14.49 -8.41
N HIS A 92 -0.40 13.25 -8.64
CA HIS A 92 0.03 12.46 -9.81
C HIS A 92 -0.96 12.43 -10.98
N LEU A 93 -2.25 12.67 -10.72
CA LEU A 93 -3.31 12.71 -11.75
C LEU A 93 -3.93 14.10 -11.91
N GLY A 94 -3.58 15.05 -11.05
CA GLY A 94 -4.22 16.36 -10.97
C GLY A 94 -5.57 16.31 -10.24
N GLY A 95 -6.29 17.43 -10.24
CA GLY A 95 -7.56 17.58 -9.53
C GLY A 95 -7.41 18.35 -8.22
N ARG A 96 -8.41 18.21 -7.34
CA ARG A 96 -8.43 18.88 -6.04
C ARG A 96 -8.25 17.84 -4.94
N SER A 97 -7.42 18.14 -3.96
CA SER A 97 -7.53 17.53 -2.63
C SER A 97 -8.37 18.45 -1.74
N GLY A 98 -9.06 17.88 -0.75
CA GLY A 98 -9.83 18.66 0.22
C GLY A 98 -8.97 19.54 1.13
N GLY A 99 -7.64 19.44 1.04
CA GLY A 99 -6.70 20.15 1.90
C GLY A 99 -6.87 19.78 3.36
N PHE A 100 -6.30 20.61 4.23
CA PHE A 100 -6.34 20.45 5.67
C PHE A 100 -7.77 20.56 6.24
N ASP A 101 -8.17 19.62 7.09
CA ASP A 101 -9.36 19.71 7.92
C ASP A 101 -9.08 19.46 9.42
N TYR A 102 -9.99 19.88 10.29
CA TYR A 102 -9.86 19.64 11.74
C TYR A 102 -10.08 18.17 12.15
N VAL A 103 -10.73 17.39 11.30
CA VAL A 103 -10.96 15.95 11.52
C VAL A 103 -9.64 15.19 11.44
N GLU A 104 -8.69 15.63 10.64
CA GLU A 104 -7.33 15.09 10.56
C GLU A 104 -6.53 15.32 11.83
N ILE A 105 -6.65 16.50 12.45
CA ILE A 105 -6.08 16.73 13.78
C ILE A 105 -6.68 15.73 14.77
N GLY A 106 -8.01 15.59 14.76
CA GLY A 106 -8.70 14.62 15.60
C GLY A 106 -8.21 13.19 15.36
N ALA A 107 -8.11 12.78 14.10
CA ALA A 107 -7.65 11.45 13.72
C ALA A 107 -6.18 11.19 14.09
N ARG A 108 -5.35 12.24 14.13
CA ARG A 108 -3.93 12.14 14.46
C ARG A 108 -3.67 12.14 15.97
N TYR A 109 -4.43 12.91 16.74
CA TYR A 109 -4.11 13.21 18.14
C TYR A 109 -5.18 12.77 19.15
N LEU A 110 -6.43 12.58 18.74
CA LEU A 110 -7.47 12.06 19.63
C LEU A 110 -7.48 10.52 19.56
N PHE A 111 -7.05 9.91 20.66
CA PHE A 111 -7.00 8.46 20.88
C PHE A 111 -5.98 7.73 19.98
N PRO A 112 -4.69 8.09 20.08
CA PRO A 112 -3.60 7.46 19.32
C PRO A 112 -3.52 5.97 19.60
#